data_AF-A0A5D0QMQ8-F1
#
_entry.id   AF-A0A5D0QMQ8-F1
#
_cell.length_a   1.000
_cell.length_b   1.000
_cell.length_c   1.000
_cell.angle_alpha   90.00
_cell.angle_beta   90.00
_cell.angle_gamma   90.00
#
_symmetry.space_group_name_H-M   'P 1'
#
loop_
_entity.id
_entity.type
_entity.pdbx_description
1 polymer ?
#
loop_
_entity_poly.entity_id
_entity_poly.type
_entity_poly.pdbx_seq_one_letter_code
_entity_poly.pdbx_strand_id
1 'polypeptide(L)'
;MKKKNQIRYSAWNEHLNNTRERTNYSIRRMDLLIISISGAGIYIIFETLREFKAGRVEFDYSGILLISGLCFLVAIISNFISQKTGYYSNDYEEKFICIELNKIRGKDIDACKQDEYDRKVKKYNRITNSLNIASIILMFFGLILLALFNFNLF
;
A
#
# COMPACT_ATOMS: atom_id res chain seq x y z
N MET A 1 -1.59 38.05 -16.04
CA MET A 1 -2.66 37.05 -16.23
C MET A 1 -4.00 37.75 -16.01
N LYS A 2 -5.02 37.63 -16.89
CA LYS A 2 -6.32 38.32 -16.71
C LYS A 2 -6.97 37.89 -15.38
N LYS A 3 -7.58 38.82 -14.63
CA LYS A 3 -8.15 38.61 -13.26
C LYS A 3 -9.09 37.39 -13.17
N LYS A 4 -9.92 37.15 -14.19
CA LYS A 4 -10.79 35.97 -14.32
C LYS A 4 -10.01 34.65 -14.41
N ASN A 5 -8.87 34.65 -15.09
CA ASN A 5 -8.01 33.47 -15.21
C ASN A 5 -7.27 33.18 -13.90
N GLN A 6 -6.95 34.21 -13.10
CA GLN A 6 -6.36 34.02 -11.76
C GLN A 6 -7.33 33.33 -10.80
N ILE A 7 -8.60 33.78 -10.75
CA ILE A 7 -9.63 33.18 -9.89
C ILE A 7 -9.91 31.72 -10.30
N ARG A 8 -9.99 31.45 -11.61
CA ARG A 8 -10.19 30.08 -12.09
C ARG A 8 -8.99 29.20 -11.77
N TYR A 9 -7.78 29.71 -11.94
CA TYR A 9 -6.55 29.00 -11.58
C TYR A 9 -6.50 28.68 -10.09
N SER A 10 -6.79 29.64 -9.21
CA SER A 10 -6.77 29.41 -7.76
C SER A 10 -7.80 28.36 -7.32
N ALA A 11 -9.02 28.42 -7.87
CA ALA A 11 -10.06 27.43 -7.58
C ALA A 11 -9.66 25.99 -8.01
N TRP A 12 -9.04 25.85 -9.19
CA TRP A 12 -8.53 24.55 -9.63
C TRP A 12 -7.35 24.06 -8.79
N ASN A 13 -6.46 24.95 -8.39
CA ASN A 13 -5.32 24.61 -7.55
C ASN A 13 -5.76 24.14 -6.16
N GLU A 14 -6.75 24.81 -5.57
CA GLU A 14 -7.38 24.40 -4.32
C GLU A 14 -8.06 23.03 -4.46
N HIS A 15 -8.84 22.83 -5.53
CA HIS A 15 -9.49 21.55 -5.79
C HIS A 15 -8.47 20.40 -5.96
N LEU A 16 -7.35 20.66 -6.64
CA LEU A 16 -6.26 19.70 -6.82
C LEU A 16 -5.61 19.34 -5.47
N ASN A 17 -5.30 20.33 -4.63
CA ASN A 17 -4.71 20.10 -3.31
C ASN A 17 -5.65 19.27 -2.42
N ASN A 18 -6.94 19.63 -2.38
CA ASN A 18 -7.95 18.87 -1.63
C ASN A 18 -8.06 17.42 -2.11
N THR A 19 -7.99 17.20 -3.43
CA THR A 19 -8.04 15.85 -4.00
C THR A 19 -6.80 15.03 -3.62
N ARG A 20 -5.61 15.64 -3.66
CA ARG A 20 -4.36 14.99 -3.24
C ARG A 20 -4.38 14.59 -1.77
N GLU A 21 -4.82 15.48 -0.89
CA GLU A 21 -4.94 15.19 0.54
C GLU A 21 -5.91 14.03 0.81
N ARG A 22 -7.09 14.03 0.16
CA ARG A 22 -8.07 12.94 0.28
C ARG A 22 -7.53 11.60 -0.23
N THR A 23 -6.77 11.61 -1.32
CA THR A 23 -6.11 10.40 -1.84
C THR A 23 -5.09 9.86 -0.85
N ASN A 24 -4.20 10.73 -0.33
CA ASN A 24 -3.20 10.35 0.67
C ASN A 24 -3.85 9.80 1.95
N TYR A 25 -4.93 10.42 2.38
CA TYR A 25 -5.71 9.96 3.52
C TYR A 25 -6.29 8.55 3.29
N SER A 26 -6.89 8.33 2.12
CA SER A 26 -7.47 7.04 1.75
C SER A 26 -6.40 5.93 1.71
N ILE A 27 -5.22 6.21 1.14
CA ILE A 27 -4.10 5.26 1.09
C ILE A 27 -3.67 4.87 2.51
N ARG A 28 -3.43 5.85 3.40
CA ARG A 28 -3.02 5.58 4.78
C ARG A 28 -4.05 4.76 5.55
N ARG A 29 -5.34 5.01 5.32
CA ARG A 29 -6.41 4.20 5.94
C ARG A 29 -6.39 2.76 5.45
N MET A 30 -6.16 2.53 4.17
CA MET A 30 -6.07 1.18 3.63
C MET A 30 -4.89 0.41 4.22
N ASP A 31 -3.72 1.04 4.36
CA ASP A 31 -2.55 0.44 5.01
C ASP A 31 -2.87 0.00 6.45
N LEU A 32 -3.52 0.88 7.23
CA LEU A 32 -3.94 0.58 8.60
C LEU A 32 -4.95 -0.57 8.65
N LEU A 33 -5.90 -0.62 7.72
CA LEU A 33 -6.88 -1.70 7.65
C LEU A 33 -6.20 -3.04 7.34
N ILE A 34 -5.26 -3.06 6.38
CA ILE A 34 -4.53 -4.28 6.03
C ILE A 34 -3.78 -4.83 7.24
N ILE A 35 -3.03 -3.98 7.94
CA ILE A 35 -2.26 -4.38 9.12
C ILE A 35 -3.20 -4.85 10.24
N SER A 36 -4.27 -4.11 10.51
CA SER A 36 -5.18 -4.41 11.64
C SER A 36 -5.95 -5.71 11.41
N ILE A 37 -6.53 -5.88 10.23
CA ILE A 37 -7.32 -7.07 9.88
C ILE A 37 -6.43 -8.31 9.78
N SER A 38 -5.29 -8.20 9.09
CA SER A 38 -4.37 -9.32 8.94
C SER A 38 -3.73 -9.71 10.27
N GLY A 39 -3.39 -8.72 11.12
CA GLY A 39 -2.87 -8.96 12.47
C GLY A 39 -3.89 -9.67 13.37
N ALA A 40 -5.15 -9.23 13.34
CA ALA A 40 -6.24 -9.90 14.05
C ALA A 40 -6.47 -11.33 13.53
N GLY A 41 -6.43 -11.54 12.20
CA GLY A 41 -6.54 -12.85 11.58
C GLY A 41 -5.43 -13.81 12.03
N ILE A 42 -4.17 -13.35 12.03
CA ILE A 42 -3.02 -14.13 12.52
C ILE A 42 -3.18 -14.46 14.01
N TYR A 43 -3.63 -13.51 14.83
CA TYR A 43 -3.89 -13.73 16.25
C TYR A 43 -4.93 -14.85 16.45
N ILE A 44 -6.07 -14.78 15.76
CA ILE A 44 -7.10 -15.82 15.81
C ILE A 44 -6.51 -17.18 15.43
N ILE A 45 -5.70 -17.25 14.37
CA ILE A 45 -5.06 -18.50 13.94
C ILE A 45 -4.17 -19.08 15.05
N PHE A 46 -3.34 -18.26 15.72
CA PHE A 46 -2.49 -18.75 16.80
C PHE A 46 -3.27 -19.20 18.03
N GLU A 47 -4.32 -18.48 18.42
CA GLU A 47 -5.22 -18.89 19.50
C GLU A 47 -5.87 -20.23 19.18
N THR A 48 -6.44 -20.36 17.98
CA THR A 48 -7.05 -21.60 17.50
C THR A 48 -6.07 -22.78 17.52
N LEU A 49 -4.84 -22.59 17.02
CA LEU A 49 -3.80 -23.62 17.06
C LEU A 49 -3.41 -24.00 18.50
N ARG A 50 -3.38 -23.03 19.43
CA ARG A 50 -3.07 -23.28 20.85
C ARG A 50 -4.15 -24.14 21.50
N GLU A 51 -5.42 -23.80 21.31
CA GLU A 51 -6.55 -24.56 21.87
C GLU A 51 -6.58 -26.00 21.32
N PHE A 52 -6.37 -26.20 20.02
CA PHE A 52 -6.31 -27.55 19.44
C PHE A 52 -5.15 -28.39 20.00
N LYS A 53 -3.98 -27.78 20.17
CA LYS A 53 -2.82 -28.46 20.76
C LYS A 53 -3.05 -28.82 22.22
N ALA A 54 -3.75 -27.98 22.97
CA ALA A 54 -4.10 -28.24 24.38
C ALA A 54 -5.17 -29.34 24.52
N GLY A 55 -6.18 -29.34 23.64
CA GLY A 55 -7.30 -30.29 23.67
C GLY A 55 -6.99 -31.69 23.11
N ARG A 56 -5.84 -31.90 22.46
CA ARG A 56 -5.51 -33.15 21.71
C ARG A 56 -6.59 -33.56 20.70
N VAL A 57 -7.27 -32.57 20.10
CA VAL A 57 -8.28 -32.82 19.07
C VAL A 57 -7.56 -32.93 17.73
N GLU A 58 -7.72 -34.07 17.05
CA GLU A 58 -7.31 -34.19 15.65
C GLU A 58 -8.26 -33.35 14.80
N PHE A 59 -7.70 -32.52 13.91
CA PHE A 59 -8.48 -31.69 13.03
C PHE A 59 -8.09 -31.92 11.58
N ASP A 60 -9.10 -32.23 10.78
CA ASP A 60 -9.01 -32.18 9.33
C ASP A 60 -8.89 -30.72 8.87
N TYR A 61 -8.26 -30.49 7.72
CA TYR A 61 -8.12 -29.17 7.08
C TYR A 61 -7.16 -28.17 7.75
N SER A 62 -6.21 -28.64 8.56
CA SER A 62 -5.11 -27.82 9.11
C SER A 62 -4.35 -26.97 8.06
N GLY A 63 -4.25 -27.50 6.83
CA GLY A 63 -3.66 -26.80 5.69
C GLY A 63 -4.38 -25.50 5.32
N ILE A 64 -5.71 -25.44 5.43
CA ILE A 64 -6.50 -24.23 5.12
C ILE A 64 -6.14 -23.11 6.09
N LEU A 65 -6.05 -23.44 7.38
CA LEU A 65 -5.69 -22.51 8.43
C LEU A 65 -4.26 -21.97 8.23
N LEU A 66 -3.32 -22.84 7.86
CA LEU A 66 -1.93 -22.46 7.59
C LEU A 66 -1.81 -21.56 6.36
N ILE A 67 -2.52 -21.88 5.26
CA ILE A 67 -2.54 -21.05 4.06
C ILE A 67 -3.17 -19.68 4.37
N SER A 68 -4.25 -19.63 5.14
CA SER A 68 -4.86 -18.37 5.60
C SER A 68 -3.85 -17.49 6.34
N GLY A 69 -3.09 -18.07 7.28
CA GLY A 69 -2.05 -17.36 8.02
C GLY A 69 -0.92 -16.85 7.12
N LEU A 70 -0.48 -17.66 6.14
CA LEU A 70 0.50 -17.23 5.14
C LEU A 70 -0.03 -16.07 4.29
N CYS A 71 -1.30 -16.10 3.89
CA CYS A 71 -1.91 -15.00 3.13
C CYS A 71 -1.90 -13.69 3.92
N PHE A 72 -2.28 -13.71 5.20
CA PHE A 72 -2.21 -12.53 6.06
C PHE A 72 -0.78 -12.02 6.24
N LEU A 73 0.18 -12.92 6.46
CA LEU A 73 1.58 -12.54 6.62
C LEU A 73 2.14 -11.88 5.35
N VAL A 74 1.91 -12.50 4.18
CA VAL A 74 2.37 -11.95 2.90
C VAL A 74 1.64 -10.64 2.56
N ALA A 75 0.37 -10.49 2.96
CA ALA A 75 -0.36 -9.22 2.84
C ALA A 75 0.32 -8.09 3.62
N ILE A 76 0.68 -8.33 4.90
CA ILE A 76 1.38 -7.35 5.74
C ILE A 76 2.74 -7.01 5.16
N ILE A 77 3.54 -8.01 4.78
CA ILE A 77 4.88 -7.80 4.21
C ILE A 77 4.78 -7.00 2.91
N SER A 78 3.86 -7.36 2.01
CA SER A 78 3.64 -6.65 0.75
C SER A 78 3.22 -5.20 0.98
N ASN A 79 2.33 -4.96 1.95
CA ASN A 79 1.91 -3.62 2.33
C ASN A 79 3.08 -2.78 2.89
N PHE A 80 3.91 -3.36 3.75
CA PHE A 80 5.09 -2.67 4.29
C PHE A 80 6.11 -2.30 3.18
N ILE A 81 6.39 -3.24 2.26
CA ILE A 81 7.28 -2.98 1.13
C ILE A 81 6.69 -1.88 0.24
N SER A 82 5.38 -1.89 0.01
CA SER A 82 4.68 -0.85 -0.75
C SER A 82 4.88 0.55 -0.16
N GLN A 83 4.71 0.71 1.16
CA GLN A 83 4.97 1.98 1.84
C GLN A 83 6.43 2.43 1.65
N LYS A 84 7.38 1.49 1.72
CA LYS A 84 8.80 1.79 1.52
C LYS A 84 9.12 2.18 0.08
N THR A 85 8.52 1.52 -0.92
CA THR A 85 8.69 1.90 -2.33
C THR A 85 8.01 3.22 -2.65
N GLY A 86 6.87 3.52 -2.01
CA GLY A 86 6.21 4.83 -2.10
C GLY A 86 7.10 5.95 -1.56
N TYR A 87 7.77 5.72 -0.42
CA TYR A 87 8.76 6.66 0.10
C TYR A 87 9.89 6.95 -0.90
N TYR A 88 10.48 5.92 -1.51
CA TYR A 88 11.54 6.11 -2.49
C TYR A 88 11.04 6.85 -3.74
N SER A 89 9.81 6.55 -4.19
CA SER A 89 9.21 7.27 -5.30
C SER A 89 9.12 8.77 -5.03
N ASN A 90 8.63 9.15 -3.85
CA ASN A 90 8.52 10.55 -3.44
C ASN A 90 9.89 11.25 -3.34
N ASP A 91 10.91 10.56 -2.82
CA ASP A 91 12.29 11.10 -2.75
C ASP A 91 12.87 11.37 -4.16
N TYR A 92 12.64 10.46 -5.12
CA TYR A 92 13.06 10.70 -6.50
C TYR A 92 12.23 11.79 -7.19
N GLU A 93 10.94 11.91 -6.85
CA GLU A 93 10.06 12.96 -7.39
C GLU A 93 10.48 14.34 -6.87
N GLU A 94 10.85 14.46 -5.60
CA GLU A 94 11.42 15.68 -5.03
C GLU A 94 12.71 16.10 -5.76
N LYS A 95 13.62 15.14 -6.00
CA LYS A 95 14.86 15.40 -6.76
C LYS A 95 14.58 15.83 -8.20
N PHE A 96 13.61 15.21 -8.86
CA PHE A 96 13.15 15.60 -10.20
C PHE A 96 12.60 17.04 -10.20
N ILE A 97 11.72 17.38 -9.25
CA ILE A 97 11.14 18.72 -9.11
C ILE A 97 12.24 19.76 -8.86
N CYS A 98 13.25 19.45 -8.04
CA CYS A 98 14.38 20.33 -7.80
C CYS A 98 15.15 20.66 -9.10
N ILE A 99 15.35 19.67 -9.98
CA ILE A 99 15.97 19.90 -11.29
C ILE A 99 15.09 20.80 -12.17
N GLU A 100 13.78 20.56 -12.22
CA GLU A 100 12.87 21.41 -13.02
C GLU A 100 12.80 22.85 -12.51
N LEU A 101 12.82 23.05 -11.18
CA LEU A 101 12.88 24.40 -10.61
C LEU A 101 14.20 25.11 -10.96
N ASN A 102 15.32 24.39 -11.03
CA ASN A 102 16.60 24.95 -11.47
C ASN A 102 16.60 25.33 -12.96
N LYS A 103 15.95 24.51 -13.81
CA LYS A 103 15.75 24.81 -15.22
C LYS A 103 14.96 26.09 -15.44
N ILE A 104 13.85 26.27 -14.71
CA ILE A 104 13.03 27.50 -14.76
C ILE A 104 13.83 28.73 -14.32
N ARG A 105 14.78 28.56 -13.39
CA ARG A 105 15.68 29.62 -12.90
C ARG A 105 16.86 29.90 -13.85
N GLY A 106 16.96 29.22 -14.99
CA GLY A 106 18.02 29.41 -15.98
C GLY A 106 19.38 28.84 -15.57
N LYS A 107 19.42 27.88 -14.63
CA LYS A 107 20.65 27.17 -14.28
C LYS A 107 20.89 26.02 -15.25
N ASP A 108 22.17 25.69 -15.47
CA ASP A 108 22.53 24.46 -16.18
C ASP A 108 21.96 23.24 -15.47
N ILE A 109 21.38 22.34 -16.27
CA ILE A 109 20.76 21.12 -15.80
C ILE A 109 21.42 19.88 -16.41
N ASP A 110 21.54 18.85 -15.59
CA ASP A 110 21.94 17.52 -16.04
C ASP A 110 20.70 16.76 -16.50
N ALA A 111 20.42 16.82 -17.80
CA ALA A 111 19.27 16.15 -18.42
C ALA A 111 19.30 14.62 -18.21
N CYS A 112 20.49 14.03 -18.11
CA CYS A 112 20.64 12.60 -17.87
C CYS A 112 20.14 12.21 -16.47
N LYS A 113 20.51 12.99 -15.45
CA LYS A 113 20.00 12.80 -14.07
C LYS A 113 18.50 13.04 -13.97
N GLN A 114 17.98 14.00 -14.72
CA GLN A 114 16.54 14.26 -14.75
C GLN A 114 15.75 13.04 -15.24
N ASP A 115 16.16 12.46 -16.37
CA ASP A 115 15.55 11.27 -16.94
C ASP A 115 15.71 10.05 -16.02
N GLU A 116 16.83 9.94 -15.32
CA GLU A 116 17.06 8.88 -14.34
C GLU A 116 16.04 8.94 -13.19
N TYR A 117 15.81 10.13 -12.63
CA TYR A 117 14.84 10.33 -11.55
C TYR A 117 13.41 10.06 -12.01
N ASP A 118 13.00 10.56 -13.18
CA ASP A 118 11.67 10.26 -13.72
C ASP A 118 11.44 8.75 -13.94
N ARG A 119 12.44 8.04 -14.48
CA ARG A 119 12.37 6.57 -14.63
C ARG A 119 12.24 5.87 -13.29
N LYS A 120 12.97 6.31 -12.26
CA LYS A 120 12.90 5.74 -10.92
C LYS A 120 11.54 5.99 -10.27
N VAL A 121 10.98 7.20 -10.38
CA VAL A 121 9.61 7.52 -9.92
C VAL A 121 8.60 6.57 -10.55
N LYS A 122 8.60 6.45 -11.89
CA LYS A 122 7.69 5.55 -12.62
C LYS A 122 7.83 4.09 -12.19
N LYS A 123 9.06 3.62 -11.98
CA LYS A 123 9.33 2.25 -11.52
C LYS A 123 8.78 2.02 -10.11
N TYR A 124 9.10 2.88 -9.15
CA TYR A 124 8.67 2.71 -7.76
C TYR A 124 7.16 2.90 -7.60
N ASN A 125 6.54 3.82 -8.33
CA ASN A 125 5.08 3.97 -8.36
C ASN A 125 4.39 2.70 -8.86
N ARG A 126 4.91 2.09 -9.92
CA ARG A 126 4.36 0.83 -10.44
C ARG A 126 4.45 -0.29 -9.40
N ILE A 127 5.61 -0.46 -8.77
CA ILE A 127 5.83 -1.47 -7.74
C ILE A 127 4.89 -1.25 -6.55
N THR A 128 4.80 -0.01 -6.06
CA THR A 128 3.91 0.38 -4.94
C THR A 128 2.46 0.03 -5.25
N ASN A 129 1.97 0.39 -6.44
CA ASN A 129 0.58 0.09 -6.82
C ASN A 129 0.32 -1.42 -6.92
N SER A 130 1.24 -2.18 -7.52
CA SER A 130 1.12 -3.63 -7.61
C SER A 130 1.12 -4.31 -6.24
N LEU A 131 2.01 -3.89 -5.32
CA LEU A 131 2.08 -4.43 -3.97
C LEU A 131 0.84 -4.09 -3.13
N ASN A 132 0.31 -2.86 -3.26
CA ASN A 132 -0.95 -2.48 -2.60
C ASN A 132 -2.10 -3.37 -3.05
N ILE A 133 -2.29 -3.55 -4.36
CA ILE A 133 -3.35 -4.41 -4.90
C ILE A 133 -3.15 -5.85 -4.42
N ALA A 134 -1.92 -6.38 -4.50
CA ALA A 134 -1.62 -7.73 -4.03
C ALA A 134 -1.93 -7.91 -2.54
N SER A 135 -1.56 -6.94 -1.69
CA SER A 135 -1.82 -7.00 -0.25
C SER A 135 -3.32 -7.03 0.08
N ILE A 136 -4.14 -6.25 -0.64
CA ILE A 136 -5.60 -6.25 -0.48
C ILE A 136 -6.18 -7.61 -0.87
N ILE A 137 -5.79 -8.15 -2.04
CA ILE A 137 -6.27 -9.45 -2.52
C ILE A 137 -5.89 -10.56 -1.55
N LEU A 138 -4.65 -10.58 -1.08
CA LEU A 138 -4.16 -11.57 -0.12
C LEU A 138 -4.89 -11.51 1.22
N MET A 139 -5.15 -10.30 1.74
CA MET A 139 -5.93 -10.12 2.96
C MET A 139 -7.35 -10.69 2.80
N PHE A 140 -8.04 -10.35 1.71
CA PHE A 140 -9.39 -10.90 1.45
C PHE A 140 -9.38 -12.41 1.27
N PHE A 141 -8.40 -12.95 0.55
CA PHE A 141 -8.26 -14.39 0.38
C PHE A 141 -7.99 -15.11 1.71
N GLY A 142 -7.13 -14.53 2.56
CA GLY A 142 -6.89 -15.03 3.93
C GLY A 142 -8.16 -15.07 4.77
N LEU A 143 -8.99 -14.02 4.70
CA LEU A 143 -10.29 -13.96 5.40
C LEU A 143 -11.26 -15.04 4.91
N ILE A 144 -11.35 -15.25 3.60
CA ILE A 144 -12.22 -16.29 3.02
C ILE A 144 -11.77 -17.67 3.50
N LEU A 145 -10.47 -17.97 3.46
CA LEU A 145 -9.94 -19.25 3.93
C LEU A 145 -10.19 -19.45 5.43
N LEU A 146 -10.01 -18.40 6.25
CA LEU A 146 -10.30 -18.47 7.68
C LEU A 146 -11.78 -18.75 7.92
N ALA A 147 -12.67 -18.08 7.19
CA ALA A 147 -14.11 -18.32 7.29
C ALA A 147 -14.46 -19.77 6.87
N LEU A 148 -13.92 -20.26 5.76
CA LEU A 148 -14.11 -21.63 5.31
C LEU A 148 -13.63 -22.65 6.35
N PHE A 149 -12.46 -22.43 6.96
CA PHE A 149 -11.98 -23.29 8.04
C PHE A 149 -12.98 -23.33 9.21
N ASN A 150 -13.45 -22.15 9.66
CA ASN A 150 -14.42 -22.08 10.76
C ASN A 150 -15.75 -22.76 10.39
N PHE A 151 -16.24 -22.62 9.16
CA PHE A 151 -17.46 -23.30 8.71
C PHE A 151 -17.34 -24.82 8.65
N ASN A 152 -16.15 -25.36 8.35
CA ASN A 152 -15.94 -26.81 8.37
C ASN A 152 -15.71 -27.36 9.78
N LEU A 153 -15.51 -26.49 10.77
CA LEU A 153 -15.36 -26.87 12.18
C LEU A 153 -16.72 -27.13 12.87
N PHE A 154 -17.78 -26.49 12.39
CA PHE A 154 -19.17 -26.64 12.85
C PHE A 154 -19.91 -27.69 12.03
#